data_AF-A0AB73PMC4-F1
#
_entry.id   AF-A0AB73PMC4-F1
#
_cell.length_a   1.000
_cell.length_b   1.000
_cell.length_c   1.000
_cell.angle_alpha   90.00
_cell.angle_beta   90.00
_cell.angle_gamma   90.00
#
_symmetry.space_group_name_H-M   'P 1'
#
loop_
_entity.id
_entity.type
_entity.pdbx_description
1 polymer ?
#
loop_
_entity_poly.entity_id
_entity_poly.type
_entity_poly.pdbx_seq_one_letter_code
_entity_poly.pdbx_strand_id
1 'polypeptide(L)'
;MAIMNAQEIMELIPNRYPICYIDYVDELVPKEKITATKNVTINESFFRGHFPNNSVMPGVLIIETLAQAASILILKSPHFYKKTAYLGAIHKARFRQMVRPGDVLKLNVVMKKVRSSMGIVETQAFVNDKIACNAELVFIVAEREEKI
;
A
#
# COMPACT_ATOMS: atom_id res chain seq x y z
N MET A 1 13.14 -9.26 -11.72
CA MET A 1 13.89 -8.40 -10.77
C MET A 1 12.95 -7.27 -10.39
N ALA A 2 12.99 -6.80 -9.13
CA ALA A 2 12.19 -5.65 -8.71
C ALA A 2 12.57 -4.40 -9.53
N ILE A 3 11.59 -3.58 -9.88
CA ILE A 3 11.80 -2.35 -10.66
C ILE A 3 12.02 -1.12 -9.78
N MET A 4 11.63 -1.19 -8.50
CA MET A 4 11.94 -0.19 -7.49
C MET A 4 12.19 -0.88 -6.15
N ASN A 5 13.22 -0.44 -5.44
CA ASN A 5 13.56 -0.88 -4.09
C ASN A 5 12.99 0.06 -3.01
N ALA A 6 13.12 -0.32 -1.74
CA ALA A 6 12.62 0.45 -0.60
C ALA A 6 13.16 1.90 -0.51
N GLN A 7 14.41 2.15 -0.89
CA GLN A 7 14.98 3.50 -0.86
C GLN A 7 14.30 4.41 -1.88
N GLU A 8 14.15 3.93 -3.12
CA GLU A 8 13.45 4.65 -4.20
C GLU A 8 11.98 4.88 -3.86
N ILE A 9 11.33 3.93 -3.18
CA ILE A 9 9.97 4.09 -2.67
C ILE A 9 9.90 5.22 -1.64
N MET A 10 10.83 5.26 -0.68
CA MET A 10 10.87 6.29 0.36
C MET A 10 11.11 7.71 -0.17
N GLU A 11 11.73 7.86 -1.34
CA GLU A 11 11.83 9.16 -2.02
C GLU A 11 10.48 9.63 -2.59
N LEU A 12 9.63 8.70 -3.02
CA LEU A 12 8.33 8.99 -3.63
C LEU A 12 7.22 9.22 -2.60
N ILE A 13 7.17 8.39 -1.55
CA ILE A 13 6.11 8.48 -0.51
C ILE A 13 6.68 8.96 0.83
N PRO A 14 5.90 9.71 1.63
CA PRO A 14 6.38 10.27 2.90
C PRO A 14 6.46 9.23 4.04
N ASN A 15 5.91 8.03 3.85
CA ASN A 15 5.87 6.98 4.86
C ASN A 15 7.28 6.60 5.35
N ARG A 16 7.45 6.47 6.67
CA ARG A 16 8.69 6.05 7.34
C ARG A 16 8.36 5.06 8.46
N TYR A 17 9.38 4.39 8.98
CA TYR A 17 9.22 3.52 10.15
C TYR A 17 8.47 4.25 11.28
N PRO A 18 7.50 3.61 11.96
CA PRO A 18 7.08 2.20 11.86
C PRO A 18 5.92 1.92 10.88
N ILE A 19 5.63 2.83 9.95
CA ILE A 19 4.47 2.79 9.04
C ILE A 19 4.89 2.88 7.56
N CYS A 20 6.04 2.31 7.20
CA CYS A 20 6.46 2.09 5.81
C CYS A 20 6.52 0.58 5.57
N TYR A 21 5.66 0.08 4.68
CA TYR A 21 5.39 -1.36 4.57
C TYR A 21 5.72 -1.97 3.20
N ILE A 22 6.05 -1.15 2.20
CA ILE A 22 6.41 -1.66 0.88
C ILE A 22 7.92 -1.95 0.84
N ASP A 23 8.27 -3.21 0.58
CA ASP A 23 9.68 -3.61 0.46
C ASP A 23 10.22 -3.33 -0.95
N TYR A 24 9.42 -3.61 -1.98
CA TYR A 24 9.77 -3.37 -3.37
C TYR A 24 8.55 -3.36 -4.30
N VAL A 25 8.73 -2.84 -5.52
CA VAL A 25 7.75 -2.89 -6.60
C VAL A 25 8.16 -3.94 -7.62
N ASP A 26 7.22 -4.85 -7.93
CA ASP A 26 7.39 -5.90 -8.93
C ASP A 26 7.14 -5.36 -10.35
N GLU A 27 6.02 -4.63 -10.53
CA GLU A 27 5.56 -4.10 -11.80
C GLU A 27 4.91 -2.73 -11.59
N LEU A 28 5.12 -1.79 -12.51
CA LEU A 28 4.45 -0.51 -12.55
C LEU A 28 4.11 -0.15 -13.99
N VAL A 29 2.82 -0.04 -14.29
CA VAL A 29 2.32 0.52 -15.54
C VAL A 29 1.75 1.90 -15.23
N PRO A 30 2.43 2.98 -15.64
CA PRO A 30 2.05 4.34 -15.27
C PRO A 30 0.57 4.63 -15.54
N LYS A 31 -0.10 5.26 -14.57
CA LYS A 31 -1.54 5.61 -14.60
C LYS A 31 -2.53 4.43 -14.64
N GLU A 32 -2.06 3.19 -14.76
CA GLU A 32 -2.93 2.03 -14.93
C GLU A 32 -2.89 1.09 -13.73
N LYS A 33 -1.72 0.54 -13.37
CA LYS A 33 -1.61 -0.46 -12.32
C LYS A 33 -0.23 -0.54 -11.69
N ILE A 34 -0.17 -1.10 -10.49
CA ILE A 34 1.07 -1.44 -9.78
C ILE A 34 0.89 -2.80 -9.09
N THR A 35 1.96 -3.59 -9.11
CA THR A 35 2.12 -4.76 -8.23
C THR A 35 3.32 -4.52 -7.34
N ALA A 36 3.11 -4.53 -6.02
CA ALA A 36 4.15 -4.33 -5.03
C ALA A 36 4.17 -5.48 -4.02
N THR A 37 5.27 -5.59 -3.28
CA THR A 37 5.45 -6.64 -2.28
C THR A 37 5.69 -6.06 -0.89
N LYS A 38 5.04 -6.70 0.08
CA LYS A 38 5.37 -6.63 1.51
C LYS A 38 5.69 -8.03 2.02
N ASN A 39 6.85 -8.19 2.63
CA ASN A 39 7.18 -9.34 3.46
C ASN A 39 6.58 -9.13 4.85
N VAL A 40 6.05 -10.21 5.43
CA VAL A 40 5.48 -10.18 6.78
C VAL A 40 6.40 -10.96 7.69
N THR A 41 6.93 -10.30 8.72
CA THR A 41 7.93 -10.91 9.62
C THR A 41 7.56 -10.70 11.09
N ILE A 42 7.87 -11.70 11.91
CA ILE A 42 7.61 -11.66 13.36
C ILE A 42 8.33 -10.48 14.05
N ASN A 43 9.37 -9.95 13.40
CA ASN A 43 10.14 -8.80 13.89
C ASN A 43 9.45 -7.44 13.67
N GLU A 44 8.20 -7.41 13.20
CA GLU A 44 7.44 -6.16 13.08
C GLU A 44 6.77 -5.78 14.42
N SER A 45 6.81 -4.49 14.75
CA SER A 45 6.42 -3.99 16.08
C SER A 45 4.97 -4.30 16.47
N PHE A 46 4.06 -4.35 15.49
CA PHE A 46 2.64 -4.60 15.74
C PHE A 46 2.33 -6.05 16.18
N PHE A 47 3.21 -7.03 15.90
CA PHE A 47 2.98 -8.41 16.34
C PHE A 47 3.15 -8.61 17.85
N ARG A 48 3.82 -7.68 18.54
CA ARG A 48 3.88 -7.68 20.02
C ARG A 48 2.50 -7.51 20.66
N GLY A 49 1.61 -6.79 19.98
CA GLY A 49 0.25 -6.48 20.47
C GLY A 49 -0.87 -7.19 19.72
N HIS A 50 -0.62 -7.77 18.54
CA HIS A 50 -1.67 -8.31 17.68
C HIS A 50 -1.35 -9.72 17.17
N PHE A 51 -1.58 -10.76 17.98
CA PHE A 51 -1.89 -10.75 19.41
C PHE A 51 -0.82 -11.54 20.15
N PRO A 52 -0.61 -11.30 21.46
CA PRO A 52 0.22 -12.20 22.27
C PRO A 52 -0.22 -13.66 22.07
N ASN A 53 0.73 -14.55 21.76
CA ASN A 53 0.52 -15.97 21.44
C ASN A 53 -0.30 -16.28 20.16
N ASN A 54 -0.69 -15.27 19.37
CA ASN A 54 -1.36 -15.46 18.08
C ASN A 54 -1.06 -14.28 17.14
N SER A 55 0.15 -14.27 16.58
CA SER A 55 0.62 -13.21 15.68
C SER A 55 -0.18 -13.18 14.37
N VAL A 56 -0.97 -12.12 14.18
CA VAL A 56 -1.79 -11.86 12.99
C VAL A 56 -1.51 -10.43 12.53
N MET A 57 -1.26 -10.18 11.25
CA MET A 57 -1.14 -8.82 10.77
C MET A 57 -2.50 -8.13 10.88
N PRO A 58 -2.63 -6.96 11.54
CA PRO A 58 -3.89 -6.25 11.64
C PRO A 58 -4.47 -5.96 10.25
N GLY A 59 -5.76 -6.23 10.04
CA GLY A 59 -6.41 -6.01 8.75
C GLY A 59 -6.29 -4.56 8.26
N VAL A 60 -6.35 -3.59 9.18
CA VAL A 60 -6.14 -2.17 8.86
C VAL A 60 -4.74 -1.88 8.32
N LEU A 61 -3.70 -2.62 8.73
CA LEU A 61 -2.36 -2.47 8.17
C LEU A 61 -2.25 -3.07 6.77
N ILE A 62 -3.07 -4.07 6.43
CA ILE A 62 -3.17 -4.56 5.04
C ILE A 62 -3.77 -3.47 4.15
N ILE A 63 -4.81 -2.77 4.64
CA ILE A 63 -5.39 -1.62 3.93
C ILE A 63 -4.36 -0.49 3.77
N GLU A 64 -3.64 -0.14 4.83
CA GLU A 64 -2.56 0.87 4.77
C GLU A 64 -1.46 0.46 3.77
N THR A 65 -1.08 -0.82 3.74
CA THR A 65 -0.09 -1.32 2.77
C THR A 65 -0.61 -1.21 1.33
N LEU A 66 -1.87 -1.57 1.07
CA LEU A 66 -2.51 -1.34 -0.25
C LEU A 66 -2.58 0.15 -0.58
N ALA A 67 -2.82 1.00 0.42
CA ALA A 67 -2.86 2.43 0.24
C ALA A 67 -1.48 3.01 -0.13
N GLN A 68 -0.39 2.53 0.48
CA GLN A 68 0.98 2.92 0.11
C GLN A 68 1.32 2.49 -1.31
N ALA A 69 0.96 1.28 -1.73
CA ALA A 69 1.12 0.84 -3.12
C ALA A 69 0.36 1.75 -4.09
N ALA A 70 -0.89 2.11 -3.77
CA ALA A 70 -1.67 3.06 -4.55
C ALA A 70 -1.05 4.46 -4.59
N SER A 71 -0.51 4.95 -3.47
CA SER A 71 0.20 6.22 -3.39
C SER A 71 1.42 6.25 -4.31
N ILE A 72 2.18 5.15 -4.41
CA ILE A 72 3.29 5.04 -5.36
C ILE A 72 2.79 5.21 -6.81
N LEU A 73 1.71 4.50 -7.19
CA LEU A 73 1.12 4.61 -8.52
C LEU A 73 0.63 6.04 -8.83
N ILE A 74 -0.03 6.69 -7.86
CA ILE A 74 -0.58 8.05 -8.00
C ILE A 74 0.56 9.08 -8.09
N LEU A 75 1.49 9.08 -7.14
CA LEU A 75 2.52 10.11 -6.99
C LEU A 75 3.67 9.99 -8.00
N LYS A 76 3.80 8.83 -8.67
CA LYS A 76 4.72 8.71 -9.82
C LYS A 76 4.18 9.41 -11.07
N SER A 77 2.89 9.74 -11.13
CA SER A 77 2.32 10.55 -12.23
C SER A 77 2.91 11.97 -12.22
N PRO A 78 3.29 12.54 -13.38
CA PRO A 78 3.81 13.91 -13.46
C PRO A 78 2.92 14.96 -12.79
N HIS A 79 1.59 14.76 -12.83
CA HIS A 79 0.60 15.68 -12.26
C HIS A 79 0.57 15.71 -10.72
N PHE A 80 1.03 14.62 -10.09
CA PHE A 80 0.99 14.45 -8.63
C PHE A 80 2.39 14.24 -8.02
N TYR A 81 3.44 14.41 -8.81
CA TYR A 81 4.80 14.26 -8.34
C TYR A 81 5.10 15.26 -7.22
N LYS A 82 5.82 14.79 -6.18
CA LYS A 82 6.12 15.53 -4.94
C LYS A 82 4.91 15.98 -4.10
N LYS A 83 3.70 15.54 -4.41
CA LYS A 83 2.50 15.79 -3.59
C LYS A 83 2.31 14.71 -2.53
N THR A 84 1.28 14.84 -1.71
CA THR A 84 0.86 13.82 -0.75
C THR A 84 -0.52 13.29 -1.11
N ALA A 85 -0.67 11.97 -1.13
CA ALA A 85 -1.94 11.30 -1.32
C ALA A 85 -2.52 10.90 0.04
N TYR A 86 -3.66 11.49 0.40
CA TYR A 86 -4.39 11.21 1.63
C TYR A 86 -5.53 10.23 1.35
N LEU A 87 -5.62 9.16 2.15
CA LEU A 87 -6.73 8.23 2.06
C LEU A 87 -8.02 8.90 2.56
N GLY A 88 -8.94 9.19 1.64
CA GLY A 88 -10.19 9.89 1.92
C GLY A 88 -11.38 8.96 2.18
N ALA A 89 -11.41 7.78 1.55
CA ALA A 89 -12.43 6.78 1.83
C ALA A 89 -11.96 5.35 1.53
N ILE A 90 -12.59 4.40 2.22
CA ILE A 90 -12.43 2.96 1.99
C ILE A 90 -13.83 2.40 1.70
N HIS A 91 -13.97 1.74 0.56
CA HIS A 91 -15.20 1.10 0.14
C HIS A 91 -15.01 -0.41 -0.03
N LYS A 92 -16.06 -1.17 0.30
CA LYS A 92 -16.17 -2.62 0.03
C LYS A 92 -14.98 -3.44 0.54
N ALA A 93 -14.33 -3.00 1.64
CA ALA A 93 -13.25 -3.76 2.26
C ALA A 93 -13.75 -5.14 2.69
N ARG A 94 -13.00 -6.19 2.34
CA ARG A 94 -13.25 -7.57 2.75
C ARG A 94 -11.93 -8.23 3.13
N PHE A 95 -11.92 -8.90 4.27
CA PHE A 95 -10.79 -9.69 4.76
C PHE A 95 -11.18 -11.16 4.69
N ARG A 96 -10.41 -11.96 3.96
CA ARG A 96 -10.77 -13.34 3.59
C ARG A 96 -9.86 -14.38 4.24
N GLN A 97 -8.63 -14.00 4.59
CA GLN A 97 -7.71 -14.87 5.31
C GLN A 97 -6.83 -14.05 6.27
N MET A 98 -6.40 -14.69 7.36
CA MET A 98 -5.42 -14.11 8.27
C MET A 98 -4.05 -14.11 7.60
N VAL A 99 -3.34 -12.98 7.71
CA VAL A 99 -1.95 -12.84 7.25
C VAL A 99 -1.03 -12.99 8.46
N ARG A 100 0.04 -13.74 8.33
CA ARG A 100 0.91 -14.16 9.44
C ARG A 100 2.39 -13.94 9.12
N PRO A 101 3.26 -13.91 10.14
CA PRO A 101 4.71 -13.96 9.93
C PRO A 101 5.10 -15.12 9.00
N GLY A 102 5.95 -14.83 8.03
CA GLY A 102 6.37 -15.75 6.97
C GLY A 102 5.59 -15.58 5.66
N ASP A 103 4.42 -14.95 5.68
CA ASP A 103 3.68 -14.66 4.45
C ASP A 103 4.35 -13.56 3.62
N VAL A 104 4.15 -13.64 2.31
CA VAL A 104 4.48 -12.58 1.35
C VAL A 104 3.18 -12.04 0.80
N LEU A 105 2.91 -10.75 1.06
CA LEU A 105 1.77 -10.04 0.52
C LEU A 105 2.13 -9.48 -0.86
N LYS A 106 1.47 -9.98 -1.91
CA LYS A 106 1.45 -9.36 -3.23
C LYS A 106 0.28 -8.41 -3.32
N LEU A 107 0.57 -7.15 -3.63
CA LEU A 107 -0.36 -6.02 -3.55
C LEU A 107 -0.65 -5.56 -4.97
N ASN A 108 -1.83 -5.90 -5.48
CA ASN A 108 -2.28 -5.47 -6.79
C ASN A 108 -3.19 -4.26 -6.64
N VAL A 109 -2.88 -3.20 -7.37
CA VAL A 109 -3.66 -1.97 -7.41
C VAL A 109 -3.91 -1.59 -8.85
N VAL A 110 -5.16 -1.33 -9.19
CA VAL A 110 -5.59 -0.89 -10.52
C VAL A 110 -6.31 0.45 -10.41
N MET A 111 -5.88 1.41 -11.23
CA MET A 111 -6.51 2.71 -11.34
C MET A 111 -7.88 2.57 -12.00
N LYS A 112 -8.94 3.03 -11.31
CA LYS A 112 -10.30 3.04 -11.86
C LYS A 112 -10.67 4.39 -12.42
N LYS A 113 -10.27 5.46 -11.71
CA LYS A 113 -10.63 6.83 -12.07
C LYS A 113 -9.63 7.83 -11.53
N VAL A 114 -9.25 8.77 -12.37
CA VAL A 114 -8.50 9.95 -11.99
C VAL A 114 -9.38 11.19 -12.19
N ARG A 115 -9.40 12.07 -11.20
CA ARG A 115 -9.91 13.45 -11.30
C ARG A 115 -8.79 14.43 -10.93
N SER A 116 -9.03 15.73 -11.08
CA SER A 116 -8.03 16.79 -10.88
C SER A 116 -7.23 16.68 -9.57
N SER A 117 -7.88 16.32 -8.46
CA SER A 117 -7.28 16.16 -7.13
C SER A 117 -7.62 14.83 -6.44
N MET A 118 -8.13 13.85 -7.19
CA MET A 118 -8.61 12.59 -6.59
C MET A 118 -8.28 11.37 -7.45
N GLY A 119 -7.87 10.29 -6.80
CA GLY A 119 -7.69 8.96 -7.41
C GLY A 119 -8.62 7.94 -6.79
N ILE A 120 -9.27 7.11 -7.60
CA ILE A 120 -10.03 5.94 -7.14
C ILE A 120 -9.33 4.70 -7.68
N VAL A 121 -8.97 3.79 -6.79
CA VAL A 121 -8.27 2.55 -7.13
C VAL A 121 -9.01 1.33 -6.60
N GLU A 122 -8.96 0.25 -7.36
CA GLU A 122 -9.38 -1.08 -6.92
C GLU A 122 -8.14 -1.86 -6.47
N THR A 123 -8.20 -2.47 -5.29
CA THR A 123 -7.03 -3.06 -4.63
C THR A 123 -7.30 -4.47 -4.14
N GLN A 124 -6.27 -5.31 -4.24
CA GLN A 124 -6.29 -6.70 -3.79
C GLN A 124 -4.92 -7.06 -3.21
N ALA A 125 -4.91 -7.67 -2.02
CA ALA A 125 -3.74 -8.28 -1.42
C ALA A 125 -3.85 -9.79 -1.51
N PHE A 126 -2.79 -10.46 -1.94
CA PHE A 126 -2.71 -11.90 -2.12
C PHE A 126 -1.65 -12.51 -1.21
N VAL A 127 -1.92 -13.72 -0.70
CA VAL A 127 -0.95 -14.63 -0.08
C VAL A 127 -1.11 -15.98 -0.76
N ASN A 128 -0.03 -16.54 -1.31
CA ASN A 128 -0.04 -17.82 -2.03
C ASN A 128 -1.18 -17.88 -3.08
N ASP A 129 -1.27 -16.85 -3.93
CA ASP A 129 -2.29 -16.68 -4.98
C ASP A 129 -3.75 -16.61 -4.53
N LYS A 130 -4.01 -16.60 -3.22
CA LYS A 130 -5.35 -16.43 -2.64
C LYS A 130 -5.54 -15.00 -2.17
N ILE A 131 -6.70 -14.42 -2.45
CA ILE A 131 -7.04 -13.06 -1.99
C ILE A 131 -7.13 -13.07 -0.46
N ALA A 132 -6.26 -12.32 0.20
CA ALA A 132 -6.31 -12.06 1.64
C ALA A 132 -7.19 -10.86 1.98
N CYS A 133 -7.10 -9.79 1.19
CA CYS A 133 -7.90 -8.59 1.36
C CYS A 133 -8.24 -7.98 0.00
N ASN A 134 -9.41 -7.35 -0.12
CA ASN A 134 -9.71 -6.48 -1.24
C ASN A 134 -10.44 -5.23 -0.75
N ALA A 135 -10.25 -4.10 -1.43
CA ALA A 135 -10.95 -2.85 -1.16
C ALA A 135 -10.98 -1.95 -2.41
N GLU A 136 -11.84 -0.94 -2.40
CA GLU A 136 -11.74 0.21 -3.28
C GLU A 136 -11.32 1.40 -2.42
N LEU A 137 -10.22 2.08 -2.80
CA LEU A 137 -9.65 3.17 -2.03
C LEU A 137 -9.80 4.48 -2.80
N VAL A 138 -10.20 5.54 -2.09
CA VAL A 138 -10.31 6.89 -2.63
C VAL A 138 -9.25 7.77 -2.00
N PHE A 139 -8.50 8.48 -2.83
CA PHE A 139 -7.43 9.37 -2.42
C PHE A 139 -7.73 10.82 -2.76
N ILE A 140 -7.40 11.73 -1.85
CA ILE A 140 -7.32 13.17 -2.10
C ILE A 140 -5.83 13.53 -2.20
N VAL A 141 -5.43 14.17 -3.29
CA VAL A 141 -4.03 14.59 -3.49
C VAL A 141 -3.91 16.08 -3.24
N ALA A 142 -3.02 16.46 -2.31
CA ALA A 142 -2.76 17.84 -1.95
C ALA A 142 -1.26 18.14 -2.01
N GLU A 143 -0.91 19.43 -2.10
CA GLU A 143 0.48 19.86 -2.04
C GLU A 143 1.16 19.31 -0.78
N ARG A 144 2.41 18.89 -0.93
CA ARG A 144 3.19 18.44 0.20
C ARG A 144 3.65 19.67 0.96
N GLU A 145 3.13 19.86 2.17
CA GLU A 145 3.70 20.85 3.08
C GLU A 145 5.15 20.46 3.36
N GLU A 146 6.09 21.28 2.89
CA GLU A 146 7.48 21.20 3.35
C GLU A 146 7.47 21.53 4.84
N LYS A 147 7.64 20.51 5.68
CA LYS A 147 7.96 20.74 7.09
C LYS A 147 9.37 21.34 7.13
N ILE A 148 9.46 22.59 7.58
CA ILE A 148 10.71 23.30 7.90
C ILE A 148 11.57 22.44 8.83
#